data_AF-A0A0D2LTW6-F1
#
_entry.id   AF-A0A0D2LTW6-F1
#
_cell.length_a   1.000
_cell.length_b   1.000
_cell.length_c   1.000
_cell.angle_alpha   90.00
_cell.angle_beta   90.00
_cell.angle_gamma   90.00
#
_symmetry.space_group_name_H-M   'P 1'
#
loop_
_entity.id
_entity.type
_entity.pdbx_description
1 polymer ?
#
loop_
_entity_poly.entity_id
_entity_poly.type
_entity_poly.pdbx_seq_one_letter_code
_entity_poly.pdbx_strand_id
1 'polypeptide(L)'
;MLERELQVTGAKSLAYVGHSQGTTVVMALLSSQPQWAERVHLAVLLAPVAFATHVGSAPLVALANFNTDQVFTLLGIREFLPSSEILSRLDGSLCRFEPHLCVNLLAMICGYNDANVDVNRLPVYLNYTPSGTSVQNMAHWCQAMRSSDPGVMSYFDYGTRCTTILGAPRDCNQKRYGRLTAPRYDLSRIDTPLALFTGGEDRLADPADVALLLSRLPRGRIVKWHNDADYEHLDYIWGENAHKRVYAQVLELLEAHNGDDGDDATRAAAAASVCCGGGQARGPRQWWAAALRGAAQWWERRAQRLQL
;
A
#
# COMPACT_ATOMS: atom_id res chain seq x y z
N MET A 1 12.00 -0.75 6.75
CA MET A 1 12.19 -0.44 5.32
C MET A 1 12.66 0.99 5.12
N LEU A 2 11.84 2.01 5.43
CA LEU A 2 12.20 3.42 5.19
C LEU A 2 13.56 3.83 5.78
N GLU A 3 13.86 3.43 7.02
CA GLU A 3 15.14 3.73 7.65
C GLU A 3 16.33 3.13 6.90
N ARG A 4 16.15 1.91 6.36
CA ARG A 4 17.17 1.26 5.55
C ARG A 4 17.39 2.00 4.23
N GLU A 5 16.33 2.48 3.59
CA GLU A 5 16.44 3.26 2.35
C GLU A 5 17.19 4.57 2.58
N LEU A 6 16.86 5.30 3.65
CA LEU A 6 17.58 6.53 4.04
C LEU A 6 19.07 6.26 4.32
N GLN A 7 19.37 5.17 5.04
CA GLN A 7 20.75 4.77 5.34
C GLN A 7 21.55 4.40 4.08
N VAL A 8 20.93 3.68 3.14
CA VAL A 8 21.61 3.21 1.92
C VAL A 8 21.84 4.37 0.95
N THR A 9 20.89 5.28 0.84
CA THR A 9 20.96 6.42 -0.09
C THR A 9 21.73 7.61 0.48
N GLY A 10 21.80 7.73 1.81
CA GLY A 10 22.30 8.93 2.49
C GLY A 10 21.32 10.10 2.48
N ALA A 11 20.11 9.92 1.92
CA ALA A 11 19.08 10.95 1.90
C ALA A 11 18.56 11.23 3.32
N LYS A 12 18.27 12.50 3.61
CA LYS A 12 17.72 12.92 4.92
C LYS A 12 16.24 12.58 5.06
N SER A 13 15.51 12.62 3.96
CA SER A 13 14.09 12.29 3.89
C SER A 13 13.75 11.66 2.54
N LEU A 14 12.55 11.11 2.43
CA LEU A 14 12.02 10.53 1.20
C LEU A 14 10.55 10.90 1.00
N ALA A 15 10.07 10.79 -0.23
CA ALA A 15 8.65 10.74 -0.50
C ALA A 15 8.17 9.28 -0.44
N TYR A 16 6.98 9.08 0.12
CA TYR A 16 6.33 7.77 0.18
C TYR A 16 5.12 7.76 -0.78
N VAL A 17 5.01 6.74 -1.62
CA VAL A 17 3.81 6.48 -2.43
C VAL A 17 3.28 5.12 -2.03
N GLY A 18 2.06 5.08 -1.48
CA GLY A 18 1.40 3.86 -1.06
C GLY A 18 0.09 3.65 -1.80
N HIS A 19 -0.26 2.39 -2.05
CA HIS A 19 -1.56 1.97 -2.55
C HIS A 19 -2.24 1.06 -1.52
N SER A 20 -3.56 1.19 -1.35
CA SER A 20 -4.37 0.28 -0.53
C SER A 20 -3.80 0.14 0.90
N GLN A 21 -3.56 -1.08 1.40
CA GLN A 21 -2.95 -1.32 2.70
C GLN A 21 -1.60 -0.57 2.90
N GLY A 22 -0.86 -0.25 1.83
CA GLY A 22 0.33 0.60 1.93
C GLY A 22 0.03 1.98 2.52
N THR A 23 -1.13 2.57 2.19
CA THR A 23 -1.58 3.83 2.79
C THR A 23 -1.88 3.66 4.27
N THR A 24 -2.52 2.55 4.65
CA THR A 24 -2.81 2.21 6.05
C THR A 24 -1.51 2.16 6.85
N VAL A 25 -0.49 1.48 6.33
CA VAL A 25 0.80 1.32 7.01
C VAL A 25 1.50 2.66 7.22
N VAL A 26 1.53 3.54 6.21
CA VAL A 26 2.18 4.85 6.39
C VAL A 26 1.37 5.77 7.30
N MET A 27 0.03 5.76 7.24
CA MET A 27 -0.81 6.52 8.17
C MET A 27 -0.62 6.03 9.61
N ALA A 28 -0.52 4.71 9.83
CA ALA A 28 -0.21 4.12 11.13
C ALA A 28 1.15 4.60 11.66
N LEU A 29 2.18 4.61 10.80
CA LEU A 29 3.52 5.06 11.13
C LEU A 29 3.52 6.54 11.54
N LEU A 30 3.01 7.40 10.68
CA LEU A 30 3.06 8.86 10.87
C LEU A 30 2.20 9.32 12.05
N SER A 31 1.09 8.65 12.34
CA SER A 31 0.23 8.99 13.49
C SER A 31 0.79 8.48 14.83
N SER A 32 1.46 7.32 14.83
CA SER A 32 2.00 6.72 16.06
C SER A 32 3.42 7.15 16.39
N GLN A 33 4.20 7.56 15.39
CA GLN A 33 5.60 7.97 15.51
C GLN A 33 5.84 9.31 14.78
N PRO A 34 5.42 10.44 15.38
CA PRO A 34 5.49 11.76 14.74
C PRO A 34 6.89 12.19 14.30
N GLN A 35 7.95 11.63 14.89
CA GLN A 35 9.34 11.89 14.47
C GLN A 35 9.63 11.48 13.02
N TRP A 36 8.77 10.64 12.41
CA TRP A 36 8.87 10.31 10.99
C TRP A 36 8.46 11.45 10.06
N ALA A 37 7.79 12.49 10.56
CA ALA A 37 7.41 13.64 9.75
C ALA A 37 8.61 14.37 9.13
N GLU A 38 9.77 14.35 9.81
CA GLU A 38 11.02 14.91 9.28
C GLU A 38 11.69 14.02 8.21
N ARG A 39 11.35 12.73 8.18
CA ARG A 39 11.96 11.71 7.32
C ARG A 39 11.08 11.32 6.13
N VAL A 40 9.78 11.63 6.19
CA VAL A 40 8.83 11.48 5.09
C VAL A 40 8.29 12.87 4.76
N HIS A 41 8.87 13.53 3.74
CA HIS A 41 8.54 14.92 3.39
C HIS A 41 7.24 15.04 2.58
N LEU A 42 6.77 13.95 1.97
CA LEU A 42 5.49 13.84 1.29
C LEU A 42 5.00 12.39 1.36
N ALA A 43 3.72 12.18 1.67
CA ALA A 43 3.07 10.88 1.52
C ALA A 43 1.90 10.97 0.52
N VAL A 44 2.04 10.25 -0.60
CA VAL A 44 1.01 10.08 -1.62
C VAL A 44 0.24 8.80 -1.32
N LEU A 45 -1.07 8.94 -1.15
CA LEU A 45 -1.98 7.86 -0.77
C LEU A 45 -2.93 7.58 -1.95
N LEU A 46 -2.68 6.48 -2.65
CA LEU A 46 -3.52 5.98 -3.74
C LEU A 46 -4.53 4.97 -3.18
N ALA A 47 -5.82 5.15 -3.43
CA ALA A 47 -6.88 4.32 -2.83
C ALA A 47 -6.74 4.20 -1.30
N PRO A 48 -6.78 5.31 -0.54
CA PRO A 48 -6.42 5.30 0.87
C PRO A 48 -7.42 4.53 1.74
N VAL A 49 -6.96 3.46 2.38
CA VAL A 49 -7.77 2.68 3.33
C VAL A 49 -7.34 2.97 4.77
N ALA A 50 -8.23 3.57 5.56
CA ALA A 50 -8.04 3.78 7.02
C ALA A 50 -9.11 3.08 7.85
N PHE A 51 -10.31 2.96 7.28
CA PHE A 51 -11.49 2.35 7.88
C PHE A 51 -12.00 1.28 6.91
N ALA A 52 -12.77 0.34 7.43
CA ALA A 52 -13.35 -0.75 6.66
C ALA A 52 -14.84 -0.91 6.98
N THR A 53 -15.52 0.20 7.26
CA THR A 53 -16.93 0.20 7.72
C THR A 53 -17.88 0.03 6.55
N HIS A 54 -17.54 0.57 5.38
CA HIS A 54 -18.39 0.57 4.18
C HIS A 54 -17.80 -0.26 3.05
N VAL A 55 -16.90 -1.21 3.36
CA VAL A 55 -16.28 -2.08 2.35
C VAL A 55 -17.36 -2.86 1.59
N GLY A 56 -17.43 -2.64 0.28
CA GLY A 56 -18.36 -3.28 -0.65
C GLY A 56 -17.90 -4.65 -1.17
N SER A 57 -16.75 -5.14 -0.70
CA SER A 57 -16.20 -6.45 -1.10
C SER A 57 -16.94 -7.62 -0.45
N ALA A 58 -17.87 -8.23 -1.17
CA ALA A 58 -18.66 -9.35 -0.66
C ALA A 58 -17.82 -10.52 -0.07
N PRO A 59 -16.70 -10.96 -0.70
CA PRO A 59 -15.86 -12.00 -0.11
C PRO A 59 -15.25 -11.60 1.24
N LEU A 60 -14.79 -10.36 1.40
CA LEU A 60 -14.21 -9.90 2.67
C LEU A 60 -15.28 -9.69 3.75
N VAL A 61 -16.43 -9.13 3.38
CA VAL A 61 -17.57 -8.97 4.30
C VAL A 61 -18.03 -10.33 4.80
N ALA A 62 -18.10 -11.34 3.93
CA ALA A 62 -18.41 -12.71 4.32
C ALA A 62 -17.35 -13.28 5.29
N LEU A 63 -16.06 -13.13 4.96
CA LEU A 63 -14.95 -13.58 5.82
C LEU A 63 -15.06 -12.99 7.24
N ALA A 64 -15.37 -11.70 7.33
CA ALA A 64 -15.52 -10.99 8.60
C ALA A 64 -16.78 -11.45 9.37
N ASN A 65 -17.94 -11.49 8.71
CA ASN A 65 -19.22 -11.82 9.34
C ASN A 65 -19.29 -13.27 9.84
N PHE A 66 -18.66 -14.21 9.12
CA PHE A 66 -18.62 -15.62 9.53
C PHE A 66 -17.48 -15.95 10.52
N ASN A 67 -16.70 -14.95 10.96
CA ASN A 67 -15.52 -15.13 11.82
C ASN A 67 -14.54 -16.18 11.27
N THR A 68 -14.46 -16.32 9.96
CA THR A 68 -13.64 -17.35 9.30
C THR A 68 -12.16 -17.12 9.56
N ASP A 69 -11.75 -15.86 9.77
CA ASP A 69 -10.41 -15.49 10.24
C ASP A 69 -10.05 -16.13 11.59
N GLN A 70 -11.01 -16.21 12.51
CA GLN A 70 -10.83 -16.85 13.81
C GLN A 70 -10.75 -18.38 13.67
N VAL A 71 -11.52 -18.96 12.75
CA VAL A 71 -11.46 -20.39 12.42
C VAL A 71 -10.09 -20.74 11.83
N PHE A 72 -9.58 -19.96 10.87
CA PHE A 72 -8.24 -20.18 10.30
C PHE A 72 -7.14 -20.04 11.34
N THR A 73 -7.26 -19.06 12.23
CA THR A 73 -6.34 -18.88 13.36
C THR A 73 -6.37 -20.10 14.30
N LEU A 74 -7.57 -20.60 14.62
CA LEU A 74 -7.76 -21.78 15.47
C LEU A 74 -7.19 -23.06 14.84
N LEU A 75 -7.36 -23.22 13.53
CA LEU A 75 -6.83 -24.35 12.76
C LEU A 75 -5.31 -24.25 12.51
N GLY A 76 -4.65 -23.19 12.97
CA GLY A 76 -3.20 -23.01 12.84
C GLY A 76 -2.74 -22.64 11.42
N ILE A 77 -3.67 -22.19 10.55
CA ILE A 77 -3.33 -21.69 9.21
C ILE A 77 -2.63 -20.35 9.39
N ARG A 78 -1.43 -20.23 8.81
CA ARG A 78 -0.58 -19.04 8.99
C ARG A 78 -0.58 -18.09 7.79
N GLU A 79 -0.75 -18.64 6.61
CA GLU A 79 -0.68 -17.91 5.35
C GLU A 79 -2.05 -17.89 4.67
N PHE A 80 -2.46 -16.72 4.21
CA PHE A 80 -3.68 -16.48 3.46
C PHE A 80 -3.29 -16.09 2.04
N LEU A 81 -3.87 -16.79 1.06
CA LEU A 81 -3.58 -16.63 -0.37
C LEU A 81 -2.07 -16.70 -0.72
N PRO A 82 -1.40 -17.82 -0.40
CA PRO A 82 -0.01 -18.03 -0.79
C PRO A 82 0.16 -17.95 -2.30
N SER A 83 1.24 -17.34 -2.76
CA SER A 83 1.64 -17.42 -4.17
C SER A 83 2.16 -18.83 -4.45
N SER A 84 1.34 -19.69 -5.04
CA SER A 84 1.85 -20.98 -5.54
C SER A 84 2.05 -20.90 -7.06
N GLU A 85 3.30 -21.05 -7.48
CA GLU A 85 3.70 -20.93 -8.89
C GLU A 85 2.96 -21.93 -9.80
N ILE A 86 2.52 -23.07 -9.24
CA ILE A 86 1.78 -24.12 -9.95
C ILE A 86 0.33 -23.69 -10.21
N LEU A 87 -0.37 -23.13 -9.22
CA LEU A 87 -1.74 -22.63 -9.42
C LEU A 87 -1.73 -21.41 -10.36
N SER A 88 -0.76 -20.50 -10.20
CA SER A 88 -0.60 -19.33 -11.08
C SER A 88 -0.39 -19.69 -12.56
N ARG A 89 0.33 -20.79 -12.85
CA ARG A 89 0.56 -21.26 -14.24
C ARG A 89 -0.67 -21.96 -14.85
N LEU A 90 -1.41 -22.72 -14.05
CA LEU A 90 -2.65 -23.37 -14.49
C LEU A 90 -3.75 -22.33 -14.74
N ASP A 91 -3.87 -21.35 -13.83
CA ASP A 91 -4.78 -20.21 -13.98
C ASP A 91 -4.42 -19.41 -15.24
N GLY A 92 -3.16 -18.99 -15.43
CA GLY A 92 -2.76 -18.15 -16.57
C GLY A 92 -3.07 -18.74 -17.96
N SER A 93 -3.07 -20.07 -18.11
CA SER A 93 -3.44 -20.73 -19.37
C SER A 93 -4.95 -20.75 -19.58
N LEU A 94 -5.74 -21.07 -18.55
CA LEU A 94 -7.21 -20.99 -18.57
C LEU A 94 -7.67 -19.54 -18.79
N CYS A 95 -7.01 -18.56 -18.18
CA CYS A 95 -7.31 -17.13 -18.26
C CYS A 95 -7.14 -16.56 -19.67
N ARG A 96 -6.27 -17.16 -20.48
CA ARG A 96 -6.10 -16.74 -21.88
C ARG A 96 -7.31 -17.13 -22.74
N PHE A 97 -7.97 -18.26 -22.43
CA PHE A 97 -9.11 -18.76 -23.21
C PHE A 97 -10.45 -18.22 -22.72
N GLU A 98 -10.59 -17.99 -21.41
CA GLU A 98 -11.81 -17.43 -20.82
C GLU A 98 -11.45 -16.37 -19.74
N PRO A 99 -11.24 -15.10 -20.14
CA PRO A 99 -10.78 -14.04 -19.24
C PRO A 99 -11.74 -13.77 -18.07
N HIS A 100 -13.05 -13.90 -18.30
CA HIS A 100 -14.07 -13.60 -17.28
C HIS A 100 -14.18 -14.67 -16.20
N LEU A 101 -13.87 -15.93 -16.51
CA LEU A 101 -13.84 -17.01 -15.49
C LEU A 101 -12.57 -16.99 -14.65
N CYS A 102 -11.59 -16.19 -15.04
CA CYS A 102 -10.25 -16.22 -14.48
C CYS A 102 -9.96 -15.05 -13.55
N VAL A 103 -10.98 -14.30 -13.18
CA VAL A 103 -10.89 -13.26 -12.15
C VAL A 103 -10.47 -13.92 -10.84
N ASN A 104 -9.21 -13.73 -10.46
CA ASN A 104 -8.67 -14.29 -9.21
C ASN A 104 -9.45 -13.72 -8.01
N LEU A 105 -9.44 -14.46 -6.90
CA LEU A 105 -9.96 -14.02 -5.62
C LEU A 105 -9.48 -12.61 -5.22
N LEU A 106 -8.25 -12.19 -5.54
CA LEU A 106 -7.85 -10.81 -5.25
C LEU A 106 -8.61 -9.77 -6.09
N ALA A 107 -8.86 -10.03 -7.37
CA ALA A 107 -9.65 -9.12 -8.20
C ALA A 107 -11.12 -9.09 -7.76
N MET A 108 -11.65 -10.22 -7.27
CA MET A 108 -12.97 -10.25 -6.60
C MET A 108 -12.98 -9.49 -5.27
N ILE A 109 -11.89 -9.55 -4.51
CA ILE A 109 -11.73 -8.86 -3.24
C ILE A 109 -11.61 -7.35 -3.44
N CYS A 110 -10.71 -6.91 -4.32
CA CYS A 110 -10.36 -5.52 -4.49
C CYS A 110 -11.27 -4.79 -5.48
N GLY A 111 -11.72 -5.43 -6.56
CA GLY A 111 -12.42 -4.78 -7.66
C GLY A 111 -11.48 -4.11 -8.66
N TYR A 112 -11.92 -4.01 -9.91
CA TYR A 112 -11.30 -3.20 -10.96
C TYR A 112 -12.38 -2.73 -11.94
N ASN A 113 -12.12 -1.64 -12.67
CA ASN A 113 -13.01 -1.17 -13.73
C ASN A 113 -12.71 -1.90 -15.05
N ASP A 114 -13.66 -2.71 -15.52
CA ASP A 114 -13.54 -3.47 -16.79
C ASP A 114 -13.29 -2.56 -18.00
N ALA A 115 -13.75 -1.30 -17.98
CA ALA A 115 -13.53 -0.34 -19.06
C ALA A 115 -12.14 0.32 -19.04
N ASN A 116 -11.36 0.11 -17.98
CA ASN A 116 -10.05 0.74 -17.80
C ASN A 116 -8.90 -0.26 -17.60
N VAL A 117 -9.18 -1.57 -17.58
CA VAL A 117 -8.13 -2.60 -17.45
C VAL A 117 -7.90 -3.31 -18.78
N ASP A 118 -6.63 -3.45 -19.17
CA ASP A 118 -6.26 -4.31 -20.30
C ASP A 118 -6.45 -5.79 -19.91
N VAL A 119 -7.58 -6.35 -20.35
CA VAL A 119 -7.96 -7.74 -20.10
C VAL A 119 -6.93 -8.75 -20.62
N ASN A 120 -6.15 -8.41 -21.66
CA ASN A 120 -5.11 -9.30 -22.20
C ASN A 120 -3.90 -9.40 -21.27
N ARG A 121 -3.76 -8.46 -20.33
CA ARG A 121 -2.69 -8.46 -19.33
C ARG A 121 -3.11 -9.07 -18.00
N LEU A 122 -4.39 -9.39 -17.80
CA LEU A 122 -4.86 -10.10 -16.60
C LEU A 122 -4.04 -11.36 -16.30
N PRO A 123 -3.73 -12.26 -17.25
CA PRO A 123 -2.91 -13.44 -16.96
C PRO A 123 -1.52 -13.09 -16.39
N VAL A 124 -0.96 -11.95 -16.78
CA VAL A 124 0.32 -11.47 -16.23
C VAL A 124 0.14 -10.97 -14.81
N TYR A 125 -0.88 -10.14 -14.55
CA TYR A 125 -1.13 -9.60 -13.22
C TYR A 125 -1.40 -10.71 -12.20
N LEU A 126 -2.22 -11.68 -12.59
CA LEU A 126 -2.63 -12.81 -11.76
C LEU A 126 -1.51 -13.84 -11.53
N ASN A 127 -0.47 -13.85 -12.37
CA ASN A 127 0.69 -14.70 -12.11
C ASN A 127 1.54 -14.21 -10.92
N TYR A 128 1.51 -12.91 -10.62
CA TYR A 128 2.27 -12.31 -9.51
C TYR A 128 1.41 -11.93 -8.31
N THR A 129 0.09 -12.11 -8.44
CA THR A 129 -0.91 -11.59 -7.52
C THR A 129 -1.94 -12.67 -7.22
N PRO A 130 -2.20 -13.01 -5.95
CA PRO A 130 -1.65 -12.43 -4.72
C PRO A 130 -0.23 -12.92 -4.40
N SER A 131 0.55 -12.11 -3.66
CA SER A 131 1.91 -12.45 -3.20
C SER A 131 1.96 -12.95 -1.74
N GLY A 132 0.84 -13.46 -1.21
CA GLY A 132 0.72 -13.93 0.17
C GLY A 132 0.51 -12.82 1.21
N THR A 133 -0.28 -13.13 2.25
CA THR A 133 -0.34 -12.35 3.49
C THR A 133 -0.54 -13.29 4.68
N SER A 134 -0.38 -12.80 5.91
CA SER A 134 -0.65 -13.64 7.09
C SER A 134 -2.15 -13.71 7.38
N VAL A 135 -2.60 -14.84 7.92
CA VAL A 135 -3.99 -14.95 8.45
C VAL A 135 -4.25 -13.89 9.51
N GLN A 136 -3.23 -13.52 10.31
CA GLN A 136 -3.35 -12.46 11.30
C GLN A 136 -3.64 -11.09 10.67
N ASN A 137 -3.01 -10.77 9.52
CA ASN A 137 -3.31 -9.53 8.80
C ASN A 137 -4.77 -9.52 8.34
N MET A 138 -5.29 -10.65 7.85
CA MET A 138 -6.70 -10.73 7.48
C MET A 138 -7.64 -10.65 8.68
N ALA A 139 -7.29 -11.28 9.79
CA ALA A 139 -8.03 -11.14 11.04
C ALA A 139 -8.08 -9.68 11.51
N HIS A 140 -7.02 -8.89 11.31
CA HIS A 140 -7.01 -7.47 11.62
C HIS A 140 -8.01 -6.69 10.76
N TRP A 141 -8.06 -6.95 9.45
CA TRP A 141 -9.06 -6.35 8.57
C TRP A 141 -10.48 -6.75 8.97
N CYS A 142 -10.70 -8.03 9.33
CA CYS A 142 -11.99 -8.48 9.84
C CYS A 142 -12.37 -7.81 11.17
N GLN A 143 -11.41 -7.52 12.06
CA GLN A 143 -11.65 -6.72 13.27
C GLN A 143 -12.09 -5.29 12.92
N ALA A 144 -11.47 -4.67 11.92
CA ALA A 144 -11.86 -3.35 11.47
C ALA A 144 -13.29 -3.34 10.88
N MET A 145 -13.65 -4.35 10.09
CA MET A 145 -15.01 -4.50 9.52
C MET A 145 -16.08 -4.78 10.58
N ARG A 146 -15.75 -5.57 11.61
CA ARG A 146 -16.65 -5.87 12.73
C ARG A 146 -16.69 -4.79 13.81
N SER A 147 -15.88 -3.73 13.69
CA SER A 147 -15.76 -2.70 14.71
C SER A 147 -17.12 -2.03 14.95
N SER A 148 -17.56 -2.01 16.22
CA SER A 148 -18.73 -1.23 16.64
C SER A 148 -18.45 0.26 16.78
N ASP A 149 -17.19 0.68 16.63
CA ASP A 149 -16.76 2.08 16.64
C ASP A 149 -16.26 2.45 15.23
N PRO A 150 -17.14 2.96 14.34
CA PRO A 150 -16.78 3.33 12.98
C PRO A 150 -15.85 4.54 12.97
N GLY A 151 -14.93 4.59 12.00
CA GLY A 151 -13.94 5.67 11.92
C GLY A 151 -12.80 5.56 12.93
N VAL A 152 -12.56 4.38 13.48
CA VAL A 152 -11.40 4.09 14.32
C VAL A 152 -10.43 3.19 13.58
N MET A 153 -9.21 3.68 13.43
CA MET A 153 -8.08 2.85 13.04
C MET A 153 -7.38 2.37 14.32
N SER A 154 -7.25 1.06 14.51
CA SER A 154 -6.71 0.47 15.73
C SER A 154 -5.59 -0.52 15.47
N TYR A 155 -4.83 -0.79 16.53
CA TYR A 155 -3.89 -1.91 16.57
C TYR A 155 -4.68 -3.22 16.56
N PHE A 156 -4.00 -4.33 16.23
CA PHE A 156 -4.61 -5.65 16.28
C PHE A 156 -5.10 -5.98 17.69
N ASP A 157 -6.35 -6.41 17.81
CA ASP A 157 -6.91 -6.87 19.08
C ASP A 157 -6.55 -8.35 19.29
N TYR A 158 -5.70 -8.64 20.27
CA TYR A 158 -5.33 -10.01 20.58
C TYR A 158 -6.34 -10.74 21.49
N GLY A 159 -7.38 -10.04 21.96
CA GLY A 159 -8.41 -10.58 22.85
C GLY A 159 -7.92 -10.87 24.27
N THR A 160 -8.77 -11.53 25.05
CA THR A 160 -8.59 -11.69 26.51
C THR A 160 -7.99 -13.03 26.96
N ARG A 161 -7.77 -13.98 26.04
CA ARG A 161 -7.41 -15.38 26.38
C ARG A 161 -6.02 -15.78 25.88
N CYS A 162 -4.97 -15.27 26.51
CA CYS A 162 -3.63 -15.81 26.36
C CYS A 162 -3.27 -16.62 27.61
N THR A 163 -3.29 -17.95 27.50
CA THR A 163 -2.74 -18.81 28.55
C THR A 163 -1.22 -18.74 28.55
N THR A 164 -0.64 -18.59 29.74
CA THR A 164 0.79 -18.85 29.97
C THR A 164 0.95 -20.29 30.46
N ILE A 165 2.14 -20.86 30.31
CA ILE A 165 2.47 -22.22 30.81
C ILE A 165 2.18 -22.34 32.33
N LEU A 166 2.16 -21.23 33.06
CA LEU A 166 1.85 -21.15 34.49
C LEU A 166 0.38 -20.82 34.82
N GLY A 167 -0.54 -20.96 33.85
CA GLY A 167 -1.99 -21.04 34.11
C GLY A 167 -2.73 -19.74 34.48
N ALA A 168 -2.05 -18.60 34.62
CA ALA A 168 -2.75 -17.33 34.84
C ALA A 168 -3.35 -16.81 33.51
N PRO A 169 -4.68 -16.56 33.43
CA PRO A 169 -5.26 -15.85 32.28
C PRO A 169 -4.72 -14.43 32.29
N ARG A 170 -3.90 -14.08 31.28
CA ARG A 170 -3.65 -12.68 30.96
C ARG A 170 -4.44 -12.34 29.71
N ASP A 171 -5.08 -11.18 29.76
CA ASP A 171 -5.56 -10.54 28.56
C ASP A 171 -4.37 -10.37 27.58
N CYS A 172 -4.54 -10.81 26.34
CA CYS A 172 -3.48 -10.77 25.35
C CYS A 172 -3.09 -9.33 25.01
N ASN A 173 -4.05 -8.41 24.98
CA ASN A 173 -3.79 -6.98 24.86
C ASN A 173 -3.03 -6.47 26.08
N GLN A 174 -3.38 -6.92 27.30
CA GLN A 174 -2.63 -6.50 28.49
C GLN A 174 -1.16 -6.92 28.41
N LYS A 175 -0.88 -8.13 27.92
CA LYS A 175 0.48 -8.61 27.70
C LYS A 175 1.19 -7.86 26.58
N ARG A 176 0.49 -7.51 25.49
CA ARG A 176 1.08 -6.88 24.30
C ARG A 176 1.26 -5.37 24.42
N TYR A 177 0.27 -4.69 25.01
CA TYR A 177 0.11 -3.24 25.01
C TYR A 177 0.08 -2.62 26.41
N GLY A 178 0.04 -3.43 27.47
CA GLY A 178 -0.10 -2.93 28.85
C GLY A 178 -1.51 -2.44 29.19
N ARG A 179 -2.52 -2.74 28.36
CA ARG A 179 -3.93 -2.34 28.51
C ARG A 179 -4.86 -3.42 27.96
N LEU A 180 -6.10 -3.48 28.44
CA LEU A 180 -7.09 -4.50 28.05
C LEU A 180 -7.62 -4.33 26.61
N THR A 181 -7.55 -3.13 26.05
CA THR A 181 -8.06 -2.83 24.71
C THR A 181 -6.94 -2.50 23.74
N ALA A 182 -7.13 -2.81 22.46
CA ALA A 182 -6.18 -2.40 21.43
C ALA A 182 -6.09 -0.85 21.36
N PRO A 183 -4.88 -0.27 21.35
CA PRO A 183 -4.69 1.15 21.11
C PRO A 183 -5.32 1.61 19.79
N ARG A 184 -5.61 2.90 19.70
CA ARG A 184 -6.08 3.57 18.48
C ARG A 184 -4.95 4.39 17.86
N TYR A 185 -4.91 4.45 16.53
CA TYR A 185 -4.11 5.41 15.78
C TYR A 185 -4.85 6.74 15.73
N ASP A 186 -4.16 7.82 16.10
CA ASP A 186 -4.70 9.17 16.06
C ASP A 186 -4.22 9.89 14.82
N LEU A 187 -5.04 9.84 13.76
CA LEU A 187 -4.73 10.43 12.46
C LEU A 187 -4.56 11.95 12.51
N SER A 188 -5.10 12.62 13.54
CA SER A 188 -4.93 14.07 13.71
C SER A 188 -3.49 14.47 14.02
N ARG A 189 -2.64 13.52 14.44
CA ARG A 189 -1.22 13.73 14.76
C ARG A 189 -0.29 13.66 13.55
N ILE A 190 -0.81 13.35 12.37
CA ILE A 190 0.01 13.26 11.16
C ILE A 190 0.46 14.67 10.75
N ASP A 191 1.77 14.92 10.79
CA ASP A 191 2.35 16.23 10.44
C ASP A 191 2.99 16.28 9.03
N THR A 192 3.15 15.13 8.38
CA THR A 192 3.62 15.02 7.00
C THR A 192 2.59 15.53 5.98
N PRO A 193 3.00 16.30 4.95
CA PRO A 193 2.16 16.61 3.79
C PRO A 193 1.58 15.36 3.12
N LEU A 194 0.26 15.38 2.86
CA LEU A 194 -0.51 14.27 2.29
C LEU A 194 -1.11 14.66 0.95
N ALA A 195 -0.94 13.79 -0.05
CA ALA A 195 -1.70 13.84 -1.29
C ALA A 195 -2.59 12.60 -1.40
N LEU A 196 -3.90 12.78 -1.58
CA LEU A 196 -4.86 11.69 -1.64
C LEU A 196 -5.43 11.55 -3.06
N PHE A 197 -5.44 10.33 -3.58
CA PHE A 197 -6.09 9.97 -4.84
C PHE A 197 -7.15 8.91 -4.56
N THR A 198 -8.42 9.24 -4.79
CA THR A 198 -9.59 8.45 -4.34
C THR A 198 -10.52 8.09 -5.50
N GLY A 199 -11.13 6.91 -5.48
CA GLY A 199 -12.00 6.42 -6.55
C GLY A 199 -13.47 6.60 -6.17
N GLY A 200 -14.34 6.93 -7.14
CA GLY A 200 -15.77 7.03 -6.90
C GLY A 200 -16.49 5.68 -6.84
N GLU A 201 -15.94 4.66 -7.51
CA GLU A 201 -16.47 3.30 -7.52
C GLU A 201 -15.62 2.35 -6.65
N ASP A 202 -14.62 2.84 -5.91
CA ASP A 202 -13.70 2.01 -5.12
C ASP A 202 -14.43 1.30 -3.97
N ARG A 203 -14.51 -0.04 -4.02
CA ARG A 203 -15.23 -0.83 -3.02
C ARG A 203 -14.45 -1.13 -1.74
N LEU A 204 -13.14 -0.88 -1.71
CA LEU A 204 -12.31 -1.09 -0.53
C LEU A 204 -11.99 0.22 0.18
N ALA A 205 -11.55 1.23 -0.57
CA ALA A 205 -11.46 2.61 -0.10
C ALA A 205 -12.77 3.34 -0.43
N ASP A 206 -13.87 2.83 0.14
CA ASP A 206 -15.23 3.30 -0.13
C ASP A 206 -15.37 4.83 0.03
N PRO A 207 -16.10 5.53 -0.87
CA PRO A 207 -16.28 6.98 -0.78
C PRO A 207 -16.76 7.49 0.58
N ALA A 208 -17.60 6.75 1.32
CA ALA A 208 -18.04 7.13 2.65
C ALA A 208 -16.92 7.00 3.70
N ASP A 209 -16.12 5.92 3.62
CA ASP A 209 -14.94 5.75 4.47
C ASP A 209 -13.84 6.78 4.14
N VAL A 210 -13.68 7.15 2.87
CA VAL A 210 -12.80 8.23 2.42
C VAL A 210 -13.27 9.59 2.93
N ALA A 211 -14.56 9.89 2.85
CA ALA A 211 -15.12 11.14 3.39
C ALA A 211 -14.86 11.24 4.91
N LEU A 212 -14.99 10.12 5.62
CA LEU A 212 -14.64 10.04 7.03
C LEU A 212 -13.14 10.25 7.25
N LEU A 213 -12.27 9.63 6.45
CA LEU A 213 -10.82 9.82 6.52
C LEU A 213 -10.43 11.30 6.36
N LEU A 214 -10.97 11.98 5.34
CA LEU A 214 -10.73 13.40 5.10
C LEU A 214 -11.14 14.27 6.30
N SER A 215 -12.18 13.87 7.05
CA SER A 215 -12.60 14.57 8.27
C SER A 215 -11.66 14.35 9.47
N ARG A 216 -10.93 13.23 9.51
CA ARG A 216 -10.01 12.86 10.59
C ARG A 216 -8.58 13.32 10.38
N LEU A 217 -8.20 13.57 9.13
CA LEU A 217 -6.89 14.10 8.78
C LEU A 217 -6.79 15.60 9.08
N PRO A 218 -5.60 16.08 9.49
CA PRO A 218 -5.38 17.51 9.69
C PRO A 218 -5.45 18.24 8.34
N ARG A 219 -6.48 19.07 8.15
CA ARG A 219 -6.74 19.78 6.87
C ARG A 219 -5.51 20.52 6.33
N GLY A 220 -4.72 21.15 7.21
CA GLY A 220 -3.50 21.89 6.85
C GLY A 220 -2.33 21.01 6.40
N ARG A 221 -2.50 19.69 6.33
CA ARG A 221 -1.52 18.74 5.80
C ARG A 221 -1.96 18.14 4.48
N ILE A 222 -3.22 18.28 4.07
CA ILE A 222 -3.69 17.79 2.78
C ILE A 222 -3.28 18.79 1.70
N VAL A 223 -2.20 18.47 0.98
CA VAL A 223 -1.66 19.33 -0.09
C VAL A 223 -2.33 19.07 -1.44
N LYS A 224 -2.93 17.89 -1.62
CA LYS A 224 -3.74 17.55 -2.79
C LYS A 224 -4.81 16.53 -2.43
N TRP A 225 -5.99 16.71 -3.00
CA TRP A 225 -7.00 15.67 -3.08
C TRP A 225 -7.53 15.63 -4.52
N HIS A 226 -7.42 14.46 -5.14
CA HIS A 226 -7.93 14.18 -6.49
C HIS A 226 -8.89 13.00 -6.40
N ASN A 227 -10.05 13.12 -7.03
CA ASN A 227 -11.03 12.03 -7.10
C ASN A 227 -11.31 11.69 -8.57
N ASP A 228 -11.13 10.42 -8.92
CA ASP A 228 -11.53 9.87 -10.21
C ASP A 228 -12.85 9.11 -10.01
N ALA A 229 -13.94 9.67 -10.54
CA ALA A 229 -15.30 9.17 -10.26
C ALA A 229 -15.53 7.72 -10.72
N ASP A 230 -14.85 7.29 -11.78
CA ASP A 230 -14.97 5.97 -12.40
C ASP A 230 -13.87 4.99 -11.96
N TYR A 231 -12.96 5.40 -11.06
CA TYR A 231 -11.89 4.53 -10.59
C TYR A 231 -12.38 3.56 -9.53
N GLU A 232 -12.01 2.31 -9.72
CA GLU A 232 -12.12 1.22 -8.76
C GLU A 232 -10.74 0.92 -8.13
N HIS A 233 -10.68 0.06 -7.12
CA HIS A 233 -9.50 -0.08 -6.26
C HIS A 233 -8.19 -0.41 -6.98
N LEU A 234 -8.24 -1.24 -8.03
CA LEU A 234 -7.04 -1.68 -8.76
C LEU A 234 -6.69 -0.77 -9.95
N ASP A 235 -7.51 0.19 -10.31
CA ASP A 235 -7.27 1.12 -11.43
C ASP A 235 -5.99 1.95 -11.22
N TYR A 236 -5.60 2.20 -9.98
CA TYR A 236 -4.37 2.90 -9.64
C TYR A 236 -3.09 2.15 -10.06
N ILE A 237 -3.17 0.84 -10.30
CA ILE A 237 -2.02 0.00 -10.66
C ILE A 237 -2.22 -0.78 -11.96
N TRP A 238 -3.47 -1.07 -12.34
CA TRP A 238 -3.81 -1.84 -13.55
C TRP A 238 -4.52 -1.00 -14.62
N GLY A 239 -4.96 0.22 -14.27
CA GLY A 239 -5.70 1.10 -15.17
C GLY A 239 -4.83 1.58 -16.33
N GLU A 240 -5.29 1.40 -17.56
CA GLU A 240 -4.61 1.84 -18.78
C GLU A 240 -4.41 3.37 -18.77
N ASN A 241 -5.38 4.11 -18.24
CA ASN A 241 -5.32 5.57 -18.15
C ASN A 241 -4.60 6.10 -16.89
N ALA A 242 -4.14 5.24 -15.97
CA ALA A 242 -3.52 5.66 -14.70
C ALA A 242 -2.28 6.51 -14.86
N HIS A 243 -1.50 6.27 -15.92
CA HIS A 243 -0.35 7.10 -16.25
C HIS A 243 -0.71 8.55 -16.59
N LYS A 244 -1.92 8.80 -17.10
CA LYS A 244 -2.41 10.14 -17.45
C LYS A 244 -3.14 10.79 -16.28
N ARG A 245 -4.04 10.04 -15.63
CA ARG A 245 -4.93 10.58 -14.59
C ARG A 245 -4.27 10.65 -13.22
N VAL A 246 -3.40 9.71 -12.88
CA VAL A 246 -2.79 9.64 -11.54
C VAL A 246 -1.30 9.94 -11.61
N TYR A 247 -0.52 9.17 -12.38
CA TYR A 247 0.94 9.19 -12.23
C TYR A 247 1.57 10.51 -12.65
N ALA A 248 1.03 11.19 -13.67
CA ALA A 248 1.48 12.53 -14.06
C ALA A 248 1.38 13.52 -12.88
N GLN A 249 0.24 13.52 -12.17
CA GLN A 249 0.01 14.39 -11.02
C GLN A 249 0.88 13.99 -9.82
N VAL A 250 1.13 12.70 -9.62
CA VAL A 250 2.03 12.20 -8.58
C VAL A 250 3.46 12.67 -8.86
N LEU A 251 3.94 12.59 -10.09
CA LEU A 251 5.28 13.06 -10.46
C LEU A 251 5.43 14.57 -10.25
N GLU A 252 4.43 15.37 -10.62
CA GLU A 252 4.42 16.82 -10.35
C GLU A 252 4.51 17.12 -8.85
N LEU A 253 3.78 16.37 -8.02
CA LEU A 253 3.85 16.51 -6.56
C LEU A 253 5.22 16.16 -6.02
N LEU A 254 5.81 15.06 -6.50
CA LEU A 254 7.15 14.63 -6.09
C LEU A 254 8.20 15.69 -6.48
N GLU A 255 8.10 16.27 -7.68
CA GLU A 255 8.98 17.35 -8.11
C GLU A 255 8.82 18.61 -7.26
N ALA A 256 7.58 18.98 -6.93
CA ALA A 256 7.29 20.15 -6.11
C ALA A 256 7.69 20.00 -4.62
N HIS A 257 7.81 18.76 -4.13
CA HIS A 257 8.16 18.45 -2.74
C HIS A 257 9.55 17.82 -2.59
N ASN A 258 10.32 17.70 -3.67
CA ASN A 258 11.75 17.41 -3.54
C ASN A 258 12.34 18.55 -2.71
N GLY A 259 12.85 18.21 -1.52
CA GLY A 259 13.48 19.17 -0.63
C GLY A 259 14.58 19.96 -1.36
N ASP A 260 15.00 21.06 -0.75
CA ASP A 260 16.03 22.02 -1.20
C ASP A 260 17.44 21.44 -1.46
N ASP A 261 17.54 20.17 -1.88
CA ASP A 261 18.71 19.51 -2.48
C ASP A 261 18.93 19.97 -3.94
N GLY A 262 18.38 21.13 -4.32
CA GLY A 262 18.66 21.81 -5.59
C GLY A 262 20.15 22.07 -5.82
N ASP A 263 20.96 22.08 -4.76
CA ASP A 263 22.42 22.14 -4.86
C ASP A 263 23.09 20.77 -5.02
N ASP A 264 22.53 19.67 -4.49
CA ASP A 264 23.15 18.35 -4.56
C ASP A 264 22.80 17.57 -5.83
N ALA A 265 21.60 17.76 -6.39
CA ALA A 265 21.29 17.28 -7.74
C ALA A 265 22.13 18.02 -8.80
N THR A 266 22.36 19.32 -8.61
CA THR A 266 23.21 20.15 -9.47
C THR A 266 24.69 19.82 -9.27
N ARG A 267 25.14 19.48 -8.05
CA ARG A 267 26.49 18.97 -7.78
C ARG A 267 26.70 17.54 -8.25
N ALA A 268 25.71 16.67 -8.18
CA ALA A 268 25.76 15.32 -8.74
C ALA A 268 25.80 15.36 -10.27
N ALA A 269 25.03 16.27 -10.90
CA ALA A 269 25.11 16.54 -12.33
C ALA A 269 26.46 17.19 -12.72
N ALA A 270 26.99 18.11 -11.91
CA ALA A 270 28.30 18.71 -12.13
C ALA A 270 29.45 17.69 -11.95
N ALA A 271 29.40 16.84 -10.93
CA ALA A 271 30.35 15.76 -10.68
C ALA A 271 30.29 14.68 -11.78
N ALA A 272 29.11 14.38 -12.32
CA ALA A 272 28.95 13.52 -13.49
C ALA A 272 29.53 14.17 -14.77
N SER A 273 29.43 15.49 -14.93
CA SER A 273 30.06 16.21 -16.05
C SER A 273 31.60 16.28 -15.95
N VAL A 274 32.15 16.23 -14.73
CA VAL A 274 33.59 16.19 -14.46
C VAL A 274 34.16 14.78 -14.63
N CYS A 275 33.39 13.73 -14.29
CA CYS A 275 33.79 12.33 -14.51
C CYS A 275 33.65 11.86 -15.97
N CYS A 276 32.77 12.47 -16.76
CA CYS A 276 32.58 12.15 -18.17
C CYS A 276 32.91 13.38 -19.02
N GLY A 277 34.20 13.56 -19.32
CA GLY A 277 34.68 14.67 -20.13
C GLY A 277 33.86 14.88 -21.40
N GLY A 278 33.36 16.10 -21.57
CA GLY A 278 32.95 16.70 -22.83
C GLY A 278 31.96 15.89 -23.69
N GLY A 279 30.68 15.91 -23.33
CA GLY A 279 29.61 15.42 -24.21
C GLY A 279 28.25 16.02 -23.85
N GLN A 280 27.58 16.63 -24.83
CA GLN A 280 26.33 17.39 -24.75
C GLN A 280 25.31 16.92 -23.68
N ALA A 281 24.80 17.89 -22.92
CA ALA A 281 23.77 17.73 -21.91
C ALA A 281 22.52 17.02 -22.47
N ARG A 282 22.16 15.88 -21.87
CA ARG A 282 20.95 15.13 -22.19
C ARG A 282 19.78 15.62 -21.34
N GLY A 283 18.63 15.87 -21.97
CA GLY A 283 17.45 16.43 -21.31
C GLY A 283 16.77 15.48 -20.30
N PRO A 284 15.84 16.01 -19.46
CA PRO A 284 15.27 15.33 -18.29
C PRO A 284 14.64 13.94 -18.57
N ARG A 285 14.04 13.76 -19.75
CA ARG A 285 13.44 12.47 -20.16
C ARG A 285 14.46 11.34 -20.34
N GLN A 286 15.71 11.66 -20.71
CA GLN A 286 16.75 10.66 -20.94
C GLN A 286 17.40 10.20 -19.63
N TRP A 287 17.37 11.04 -18.59
CA TRP A 287 17.79 10.70 -17.23
C TRP A 287 16.84 9.70 -16.57
N TRP A 288 15.53 9.92 -16.66
CA TRP A 288 14.53 8.97 -16.13
C TRP A 288 14.63 7.59 -16.79
N ALA A 289 14.81 7.55 -18.11
CA ALA A 289 15.05 6.29 -18.81
C ALA A 289 16.35 5.60 -18.36
N ALA A 290 17.39 6.37 -17.98
CA ALA A 290 18.63 5.81 -17.44
C ALA A 290 18.46 5.32 -15.99
N ALA A 291 17.72 6.03 -15.15
CA ALA A 291 17.41 5.63 -13.77
C ALA A 291 16.54 4.36 -13.73
N LEU A 292 15.51 4.26 -14.57
CA LEU A 292 14.68 3.07 -14.69
C LEU A 292 15.46 1.86 -15.23
N ARG A 293 16.37 2.08 -16.19
CA ARG A 293 17.31 1.03 -16.65
C ARG A 293 18.29 0.61 -15.55
N GLY A 294 18.79 1.55 -14.75
CA GLY A 294 19.67 1.28 -13.62
C GLY A 294 18.98 0.46 -12.52
N ALA A 295 17.72 0.79 -12.21
CA ALA A 295 16.89 0.05 -11.28
C ALA A 295 16.58 -1.37 -11.79
N ALA A 296 16.21 -1.52 -13.07
CA ALA A 296 15.96 -2.82 -13.70
C ALA A 296 17.21 -3.73 -13.68
N GLN A 297 18.38 -3.20 -14.04
CA GLN A 297 19.64 -3.95 -14.00
C GLN A 297 20.07 -4.30 -12.57
N TRP A 298 19.74 -3.47 -11.58
CA TRP A 298 20.00 -3.77 -10.18
C TRP A 298 19.10 -4.92 -9.69
N TRP A 299 17.82 -4.95 -10.08
CA TRP A 299 16.91 -6.05 -9.79
C TRP A 299 17.34 -7.36 -10.47
N GLU A 300 17.77 -7.33 -11.73
CA GLU A 300 18.32 -8.51 -12.43
C GLU A 300 19.57 -9.07 -11.73
N ARG A 301 20.52 -8.20 -11.35
CA ARG A 301 21.72 -8.62 -10.61
C ARG A 301 21.42 -9.17 -9.21
N ARG A 302 20.32 -8.73 -8.59
CA ARG A 302 19.86 -9.22 -7.29
C ARG A 302 19.12 -10.56 -7.42
N ALA A 303 18.34 -10.75 -8.49
CA ALA A 303 17.68 -12.01 -8.81
C ALA A 303 18.71 -13.13 -9.11
N GLN A 304 19.79 -12.80 -9.84
CA GLN A 304 20.88 -13.76 -10.13
C GLN A 304 21.68 -14.18 -8.88
N ARG A 305 21.71 -13.36 -7.82
CA ARG A 305 22.39 -13.71 -6.55
C ARG A 305 21.54 -14.57 -5.61
N LEU A 306 20.24 -14.69 -5.87
CA LEU A 306 19.30 -15.46 -5.05
C LEU A 306 18.96 -16.84 -5.64
N GLN A 307 19.62 -17.25 -6.75
CA GLN A 307 19.51 -18.57 -7.37
C GLN A 307 20.71 -19.49 -7.05
N LEU A 308 21.22 -19.45 -5.81
CA LEU A 308 22.10 -20.48 -5.24
C LEU A 308 21.46 -21.07 -3.99
#